data_AF-A0A9D9E854-F1
#
_entry.id   AF-A0A9D9E854-F1
#
_cell.length_a   1.000
_cell.length_b   1.000
_cell.length_c   1.000
_cell.angle_alpha   90.00
_cell.angle_beta   90.00
_cell.angle_gamma   90.00
#
_symmetry.space_group_name_H-M   'P 1'
#
loop_
_entity.id
_entity.type
_entity.pdbx_description
1 polymer ?
#
loop_
_entity_poly.entity_id
_entity_poly.type
_entity_poly.pdbx_seq_one_letter_code
_entity_poly.pdbx_strand_id
1 'polypeptide(L)'
;MIRKLLFVACFSIFILSGYGQNLILNNERSDSTILLSSTNLNNDEFKVGNIIRYKLYPTDNMYTFLKLDTKTGKIEQLHWSLGTDYYEHEFTVYISNVDLSLNDESGVFELYPTQNMYQFILLDKTTGRSWHVQWGMEASKRWIRPIL
;
A
#
# COMPACT_ATOMS: atom_id res chain seq x y z
N MET A 1 -15.74 -88.28 7.09
CA MET A 1 -14.32 -88.70 6.94
C MET A 1 -13.44 -87.47 6.83
N ILE A 2 -12.52 -87.28 7.79
CA ILE A 2 -11.18 -86.64 7.72
C ILE A 2 -11.03 -85.25 7.02
N ARG A 3 -10.78 -84.15 7.75
CA ARG A 3 -9.53 -83.61 8.38
C ARG A 3 -8.67 -82.74 7.42
N LYS A 4 -8.43 -81.48 7.81
CA LYS A 4 -7.16 -80.67 7.79
C LYS A 4 -7.53 -79.16 7.85
N LEU A 5 -7.38 -78.45 8.98
CA LEU A 5 -6.20 -77.79 9.57
C LEU A 5 -5.87 -76.39 8.96
N LEU A 6 -6.13 -75.34 9.78
CA LEU A 6 -5.58 -73.97 9.90
C LEU A 6 -4.95 -73.21 8.70
N PHE A 7 -5.32 -71.92 8.55
CA PHE A 7 -4.45 -70.78 8.92
C PHE A 7 -5.26 -69.48 9.13
N VAL A 8 -4.87 -68.69 10.14
CA VAL A 8 -5.51 -67.48 10.66
C VAL A 8 -4.89 -66.23 10.02
N ALA A 9 -5.69 -65.19 9.72
CA ALA A 9 -5.28 -63.80 9.90
C ALA A 9 -6.51 -62.86 9.90
N CYS A 10 -6.75 -62.25 11.05
CA CYS A 10 -7.68 -61.16 11.28
C CYS A 10 -7.33 -59.94 10.42
N PHE A 11 -8.32 -59.20 9.92
CA PHE A 11 -8.61 -57.84 10.41
C PHE A 11 -9.93 -57.35 9.82
N SER A 12 -10.74 -56.86 10.74
CA SER A 12 -12.14 -56.42 10.69
C SER A 12 -12.45 -55.30 9.69
N ILE A 13 -13.49 -55.56 8.89
CA ILE A 13 -14.63 -54.68 8.54
C ILE A 13 -14.32 -53.17 8.52
N PHE A 14 -14.02 -52.63 7.33
CA PHE A 14 -14.22 -51.22 7.02
C PHE A 14 -15.64 -51.02 6.48
N ILE A 15 -16.57 -50.66 7.36
CA ILE A 15 -17.71 -49.80 7.00
C ILE A 15 -18.04 -48.97 8.23
N LEU A 16 -17.81 -47.66 8.18
CA LEU A 16 -18.65 -46.72 8.90
C LEU A 16 -18.76 -45.40 8.14
N SER A 17 -20.00 -45.11 7.78
CA SER A 17 -20.56 -43.88 7.22
C SER A 17 -20.20 -42.64 8.04
N GLY A 18 -20.00 -41.53 7.35
CA GLY A 18 -19.69 -40.23 7.94
C GLY A 18 -20.83 -39.63 8.77
N TYR A 19 -20.42 -38.86 9.78
CA TYR A 19 -21.20 -37.81 10.40
C TYR A 19 -20.28 -36.60 10.60
N GLY A 20 -20.57 -35.50 9.90
CA GLY A 20 -19.91 -34.22 10.13
C GLY A 20 -20.44 -33.57 11.40
N GLN A 21 -19.54 -33.07 12.25
CA GLN A 21 -19.90 -32.20 13.36
C GLN A 21 -19.52 -30.76 13.01
N ASN A 22 -20.53 -29.91 12.84
CA ASN A 22 -20.39 -28.47 13.04
C ASN A 22 -20.17 -28.24 14.54
N LEU A 23 -19.04 -27.65 14.91
CA LEU A 23 -18.77 -27.17 16.25
C LEU A 23 -18.26 -25.72 16.13
N ILE A 24 -19.13 -24.78 16.51
CA ILE A 24 -18.75 -23.42 16.85
C ILE A 24 -17.83 -23.54 18.07
N LEU A 25 -16.56 -23.17 17.90
CA LEU A 25 -15.61 -23.08 19.00
C LEU A 25 -15.32 -21.61 19.27
N ASN A 26 -15.97 -21.09 20.31
CA ASN A 26 -15.63 -19.82 20.93
C ASN A 26 -14.17 -19.87 21.36
N ASN A 27 -13.32 -19.06 20.73
CA ASN A 27 -11.91 -18.94 21.08
C ASN A 27 -11.64 -17.57 21.70
N GLU A 28 -12.02 -17.37 22.97
CA GLU A 28 -11.73 -16.14 23.73
C GLU A 28 -10.22 -15.94 24.04
N ARG A 29 -9.33 -16.73 23.42
CA ARG A 29 -7.88 -16.63 23.60
C ARG A 29 -7.11 -16.23 22.32
N SER A 30 -7.76 -16.08 21.17
CA SER A 30 -7.10 -15.62 19.93
C SER A 30 -7.05 -14.10 19.78
N ASP A 31 -7.81 -13.35 20.56
CA ASP A 31 -8.06 -11.95 20.21
C ASP A 31 -7.04 -10.99 20.83
N SER A 32 -6.48 -11.30 22.00
CA SER A 32 -5.56 -10.39 22.69
C SER A 32 -4.17 -10.33 22.08
N THR A 33 -3.64 -11.42 21.54
CA THR A 33 -2.34 -11.42 20.83
C THR A 33 -2.46 -10.85 19.43
N ILE A 34 -3.55 -11.12 18.70
CA ILE A 34 -3.81 -10.49 17.39
C ILE A 34 -4.06 -8.98 17.57
N LEU A 35 -4.78 -8.58 18.61
CA LEU A 35 -5.00 -7.17 18.94
C LEU A 35 -3.71 -6.49 19.40
N LEU A 36 -2.86 -7.16 20.21
CA LEU A 36 -1.58 -6.59 20.63
C LEU A 36 -0.63 -6.45 19.43
N SER A 37 -0.55 -7.47 18.57
CA SER A 37 0.21 -7.41 17.33
C SER A 37 -0.31 -6.31 16.40
N SER A 38 -1.62 -6.15 16.23
CA SER A 38 -2.18 -5.07 15.42
C SER A 38 -1.96 -3.69 16.05
N THR A 39 -2.04 -3.55 17.38
CA THR A 39 -1.69 -2.28 18.05
C THR A 39 -0.21 -1.93 17.92
N ASN A 40 0.69 -2.92 17.97
CA ASN A 40 2.12 -2.70 17.76
C ASN A 40 2.41 -2.36 16.29
N LEU A 41 1.78 -3.06 15.33
CA LEU A 41 1.88 -2.72 13.90
C LEU A 41 1.32 -1.33 13.60
N ASN A 42 0.18 -0.95 14.18
CA ASN A 42 -0.39 0.39 14.01
C ASN A 42 0.53 1.47 14.59
N ASN A 43 1.12 1.21 15.76
CA ASN A 43 2.10 2.11 16.38
C ASN A 43 3.38 2.19 15.55
N ASP A 44 3.81 1.10 14.94
CA ASP A 44 4.99 1.07 14.09
C ASP A 44 4.72 1.71 12.73
N GLU A 45 3.55 1.54 12.11
CA GLU A 45 3.13 2.31 10.92
C GLU A 45 3.03 3.80 11.22
N PHE A 46 2.48 4.18 12.37
CA PHE A 46 2.41 5.59 12.80
C PHE A 46 3.81 6.17 13.04
N LYS A 47 4.72 5.40 13.64
CA LYS A 47 6.13 5.80 13.82
C LYS A 47 6.88 5.86 12.49
N VAL A 48 6.67 4.90 11.60
CA VAL A 48 7.28 4.85 10.27
C VAL A 48 6.77 5.99 9.40
N GLY A 49 5.48 6.33 9.47
CA GLY A 49 4.90 7.51 8.83
C GLY A 49 5.61 8.80 9.25
N ASN A 50 5.92 8.93 10.55
CA ASN A 50 6.70 10.05 11.09
C ASN A 50 8.19 10.06 10.69
N ILE A 51 8.73 8.97 10.12
CA ILE A 51 10.13 8.88 9.68
C ILE A 51 10.25 9.00 8.15
N ILE A 52 9.26 8.54 7.38
CA ILE A 52 9.30 8.58 5.91
C ILE A 52 9.01 9.99 5.42
N ARG A 53 10.08 10.76 5.14
CA ARG A 53 9.99 12.11 4.58
C ARG A 53 9.65 12.14 3.09
N TYR A 54 10.13 11.17 2.30
CA TYR A 54 9.94 11.17 0.86
C TYR A 54 9.26 9.88 0.41
N LYS A 55 8.26 10.00 -0.47
CA LYS A 55 7.54 8.87 -1.07
C LYS A 55 7.42 9.08 -2.57
N LEU A 56 7.71 8.04 -3.36
CA LEU A 56 7.51 8.02 -4.80
C LEU A 56 6.15 7.44 -5.14
N TYR A 57 5.46 8.07 -6.08
CA TYR A 57 4.18 7.63 -6.63
C TYR A 57 4.36 7.36 -8.11
N PRO A 58 4.09 6.14 -8.58
CA PRO A 58 4.13 5.84 -10.01
C PRO A 58 3.00 6.56 -10.74
N THR A 59 3.21 6.80 -12.03
CA THR A 59 2.15 7.18 -12.97
C THR A 59 1.99 6.07 -14.01
N ASP A 60 0.93 6.10 -14.81
CA ASP A 60 0.77 5.14 -15.90
C ASP A 60 1.83 5.33 -17.02
N ASN A 61 2.46 6.51 -17.07
CA ASN A 61 3.67 6.69 -17.84
C ASN A 61 4.84 6.07 -17.07
N MET A 62 5.35 4.93 -17.56
CA MET A 62 6.45 4.19 -16.94
C MET A 62 7.73 5.00 -16.70
N TYR A 63 7.93 6.09 -17.45
CA TYR A 63 9.08 6.98 -17.34
C TYR A 63 8.93 8.05 -16.26
N THR A 64 7.74 8.20 -15.67
CA THR A 64 7.42 9.33 -14.79
C THR A 64 6.93 8.86 -13.42
N PHE A 65 7.56 9.41 -12.39
CA PHE A 65 7.15 9.32 -10.99
C PHE A 65 6.91 10.70 -10.40
N LEU A 66 6.05 10.77 -9.39
CA LEU A 66 5.93 11.94 -8.52
C LEU A 66 6.60 11.65 -7.19
N LYS A 67 7.60 12.47 -6.82
CA LYS A 67 8.23 12.43 -5.51
C LYS A 67 7.56 13.46 -4.61
N LEU A 68 6.97 12.99 -3.52
CA LEU A 68 6.32 13.81 -2.51
C LEU A 68 7.22 13.93 -1.28
N ASP A 69 7.47 15.16 -0.82
CA ASP A 69 7.89 15.40 0.56
C ASP A 69 6.64 15.36 1.45
N THR A 70 6.49 14.26 2.20
CA THR A 70 5.29 13.93 2.99
C THR A 70 5.11 14.86 4.21
N LYS A 71 6.13 15.64 4.57
CA LYS A 71 6.07 16.65 5.62
C LYS A 71 5.56 17.97 5.09
N THR A 72 6.12 18.44 3.98
CA THR A 72 5.86 19.79 3.44
C THR A 72 4.80 19.85 2.36
N GLY A 73 4.44 18.71 1.75
CA GLY A 73 3.52 18.65 0.61
C GLY A 73 4.16 19.12 -0.71
N LYS A 74 5.48 19.34 -0.75
CA LYS A 74 6.21 19.67 -1.98
C LYS A 74 6.25 18.45 -2.90
N ILE A 75 6.10 18.71 -4.20
CA ILE A 75 6.00 17.66 -5.21
C ILE A 75 6.98 17.95 -6.33
N GLU A 76 7.80 16.95 -6.66
CA GLU A 76 8.69 16.94 -7.80
C GLU A 76 8.25 15.85 -8.79
N GLN A 77 8.24 16.19 -10.08
CA GLN A 77 8.16 15.23 -11.16
C GLN A 77 9.57 14.71 -11.43
N LEU A 78 9.75 13.40 -11.35
CA LEU A 78 10.96 12.70 -11.72
C LEU A 78 10.68 11.96 -13.03
N HIS A 79 11.47 12.25 -14.06
CA HIS A 79 11.42 11.59 -15.34
C HIS A 79 12.74 10.88 -15.60
N TRP A 80 12.68 9.60 -15.94
CA TRP A 80 13.85 8.79 -16.27
C TRP A 80 13.73 8.27 -17.71
N SER A 81 14.84 7.86 -18.30
CA SER A 81 14.89 7.46 -19.70
C SER A 81 15.96 6.38 -19.91
N LEU A 82 15.80 5.58 -20.95
CA LEU A 82 16.83 4.64 -21.44
C LEU A 82 17.58 5.18 -22.67
N GLY A 83 17.10 6.28 -23.24
CA GLY A 83 17.66 6.90 -24.43
C GLY A 83 19.02 7.50 -24.17
N THR A 84 19.95 7.26 -25.09
CA THR A 84 21.25 7.95 -25.12
C THR A 84 21.17 9.28 -25.87
N ASP A 85 20.02 9.58 -26.46
CA ASP A 85 19.81 10.76 -27.29
C ASP A 85 19.58 12.01 -26.44
N TYR A 86 20.08 13.15 -26.93
CA TYR A 86 20.00 14.44 -26.23
C TYR A 86 18.56 14.90 -25.94
N TYR A 87 17.57 14.36 -26.65
CA TYR A 87 16.16 14.73 -26.48
C TYR A 87 15.42 13.84 -25.45
N GLU A 88 16.06 12.80 -24.95
CA GLU A 88 15.48 11.83 -24.00
C GLU A 88 16.19 11.87 -22.64
N HIS A 89 16.39 13.08 -22.11
CA HIS A 89 17.12 13.28 -20.87
C HIS A 89 16.27 13.04 -19.61
N GLU A 90 16.92 12.45 -18.61
CA GLU A 90 16.40 12.35 -17.25
C GLU A 90 16.34 13.75 -16.62
N PHE A 91 15.26 14.02 -15.87
CA PHE A 91 15.15 15.29 -15.16
C PHE A 91 14.31 15.16 -13.88
N THR A 92 14.51 16.12 -12.98
CA THR A 92 13.63 16.35 -11.84
C THR A 92 13.20 17.82 -11.85
N VAL A 93 11.91 18.07 -11.72
CA VAL A 93 11.35 19.43 -11.71
C VAL A 93 10.22 19.55 -10.72
N TYR A 94 10.12 20.69 -10.04
CA TYR A 94 9.00 20.95 -9.15
C TYR A 94 7.68 21.08 -9.91
N ILE A 95 6.66 20.35 -9.43
CA ILE A 95 5.26 20.68 -9.68
C ILE A 95 4.81 21.74 -8.68
N SER A 96 5.24 21.59 -7.42
CA SER A 96 5.05 22.58 -6.36
C SER A 96 6.26 22.61 -5.44
N ASN A 97 6.84 23.79 -5.24
CA ASN A 97 7.89 24.04 -4.25
C ASN A 97 7.38 24.85 -3.04
N VAL A 98 6.06 24.94 -2.88
CA VAL A 98 5.43 25.65 -1.75
C VAL A 98 5.33 24.68 -0.58
N ASP A 99 5.77 25.12 0.60
CA ASP A 99 5.54 24.39 1.85
C ASP A 99 4.10 24.62 2.31
N LEU A 100 3.33 23.54 2.41
CA LEU A 100 1.93 23.52 2.79
C LEU A 100 1.72 23.08 4.25
N SER A 101 2.80 22.69 4.94
CA SER A 101 2.75 22.17 6.31
C SER A 101 2.26 23.22 7.30
N LEU A 102 1.54 22.77 8.31
CA LEU A 102 1.16 23.59 9.47
C LEU A 102 1.89 23.14 10.75
N ASN A 103 2.55 21.98 10.71
CA ASN A 103 3.28 21.40 11.81
C ASN A 103 4.58 20.75 11.29
N ASP A 104 5.41 20.28 12.20
CA ASP A 104 6.74 19.74 11.86
C ASP A 104 6.74 18.22 11.60
N GLU A 105 5.56 17.59 11.57
CA GLU A 105 5.37 16.15 11.48
C GLU A 105 5.56 15.64 10.05
N SER A 106 6.18 14.47 9.89
CA SER A 106 6.33 13.82 8.57
C SER A 106 5.20 12.80 8.35
N GLY A 107 4.94 12.46 7.08
CA GLY A 107 3.88 11.50 6.75
C GLY A 107 2.47 12.09 6.73
N VAL A 108 2.34 13.41 6.85
CA VAL A 108 1.06 14.15 6.87
C VAL A 108 0.42 14.18 5.48
N PHE A 109 1.23 14.40 4.44
CA PHE A 109 0.75 14.53 3.07
C PHE A 109 0.78 13.19 2.32
N GLU A 110 -0.27 12.93 1.54
CA GLU A 110 -0.41 11.74 0.70
C GLU A 110 -1.02 12.07 -0.66
N LEU A 111 -0.54 11.41 -1.72
CA LEU A 111 -1.08 11.55 -3.08
C LEU A 111 -1.99 10.37 -3.42
N TYR A 112 -3.15 10.69 -4.00
CA TYR A 112 -4.12 9.72 -4.48
C TYR A 112 -4.26 9.85 -6.01
N PRO A 113 -4.01 8.78 -6.78
CA PRO A 113 -4.18 8.82 -8.23
C PRO A 113 -5.66 8.95 -8.60
N THR A 114 -5.92 9.64 -9.71
CA THR A 114 -7.24 9.63 -10.36
C THR A 114 -7.24 8.66 -11.54
N GLN A 115 -8.38 8.52 -12.24
CA GLN A 115 -8.42 7.78 -13.50
C GLN A 115 -7.64 8.47 -14.64
N ASN A 116 -7.34 9.77 -14.49
CA ASN A 116 -6.50 10.49 -15.43
C ASN A 116 -5.04 10.42 -14.94
N MET A 117 -4.16 9.78 -15.72
CA MET A 117 -2.75 9.58 -15.33
C MET A 117 -2.00 10.88 -15.01
N TYR A 118 -2.45 12.02 -15.55
CA TYR A 118 -1.84 13.33 -15.29
C TYR A 118 -2.27 13.98 -13.98
N GLN A 119 -3.27 13.43 -13.29
CA GLN A 119 -3.96 14.10 -12.19
C GLN A 119 -3.98 13.27 -10.91
N PHE A 120 -3.68 13.93 -9.80
CA PHE A 120 -3.70 13.38 -8.45
C PHE A 120 -4.46 14.31 -7.50
N ILE A 121 -4.90 13.76 -6.37
CA ILE A 121 -5.35 14.54 -5.21
C ILE A 121 -4.28 14.48 -4.14
N LEU A 122 -3.77 15.63 -3.72
CA LEU A 122 -2.95 15.74 -2.53
C LEU A 122 -3.87 15.93 -1.33
N LEU A 123 -3.72 15.10 -0.29
CA LEU A 123 -4.45 15.18 0.96
C LEU A 123 -3.49 15.47 2.11
N ASP A 124 -3.79 16.50 2.89
CA ASP A 124 -3.28 16.67 4.25
C ASP A 124 -4.13 15.79 5.18
N LYS A 125 -3.56 14.67 5.65
CA LYS A 125 -4.28 13.68 6.47
C LYS A 125 -4.61 14.19 7.88
N THR A 126 -3.96 15.25 8.32
CA THR A 126 -4.18 15.84 9.65
C THR A 126 -5.31 16.86 9.61
N THR A 127 -5.36 17.72 8.58
CA THR A 127 -6.35 18.81 8.49
C THR A 127 -7.51 18.55 7.54
N GLY A 128 -7.37 17.57 6.64
CA GLY A 128 -8.36 17.29 5.59
C GLY A 128 -8.30 18.25 4.39
N ARG A 129 -7.39 19.24 4.40
CA ARG A 129 -7.17 20.12 3.24
C ARG A 129 -6.72 19.29 2.05
N SER A 130 -7.25 19.62 0.88
CA SER A 130 -6.93 18.90 -0.35
C SER A 130 -6.63 19.82 -1.51
N TRP A 131 -5.82 19.32 -2.43
CA TRP A 131 -5.43 20.03 -3.62
C TRP A 131 -5.52 19.12 -4.84
N HIS A 132 -5.98 19.68 -5.95
CA HIS A 132 -5.87 19.06 -7.26
C HIS A 132 -4.48 19.32 -7.81
N VAL A 133 -3.78 18.23 -8.15
CA VAL A 133 -2.42 18.25 -8.68
C VAL A 133 -2.44 17.77 -10.12
N GLN A 134 -1.73 18.47 -11.00
CA GLN A 134 -1.46 18.02 -12.36
C GLN A 134 0.05 18.04 -12.65
N TRP A 135 0.52 16.99 -13.32
CA TRP A 135 1.88 16.93 -13.87
C TRP A 135 1.87 16.96 -15.40
N GLY A 136 3.02 17.28 -15.99
CA GLY A 136 3.18 17.30 -17.44
C GLY A 136 4.58 17.71 -17.88
N MET A 137 4.91 17.45 -19.14
CA MET A 137 6.23 17.76 -19.69
C MET A 137 6.47 19.28 -19.81
N GLU A 138 5.41 20.02 -20.15
CA GLU A 138 5.44 21.48 -20.20
C GLU A 138 5.23 22.11 -18.82
N ALA A 139 5.91 23.23 -18.55
CA ALA A 139 5.73 23.97 -17.30
C ALA A 139 4.28 24.43 -17.08
N SER A 140 3.58 24.81 -18.15
CA SER A 140 2.15 25.20 -18.13
C SER A 140 1.20 24.08 -17.68
N LYS A 141 1.66 22.82 -17.74
CA LYS A 141 0.88 21.62 -17.39
C LYS A 141 1.21 21.09 -16.00
N ARG A 142 2.11 21.73 -15.26
CA ARG A 142 2.46 21.42 -13.88
C ARG A 142 1.85 22.45 -12.94
N TRP A 143 0.92 22.03 -12.10
CA TRP A 143 0.28 22.93 -11.15
C TRP A 143 -0.36 22.18 -9.99
N ILE A 144 -0.62 22.94 -8.92
CA ILE A 144 -1.41 22.53 -7.76
C ILE A 144 -2.44 23.61 -7.46
N ARG A 145 -3.67 23.22 -7.12
CA ARG A 145 -4.76 24.16 -6.77
C ARG A 145 -5.58 23.62 -5.60
N PRO A 146 -5.92 24.44 -4.59
CA PRO A 146 -6.77 24.00 -3.50
C PRO A 146 -8.16 23.60 -4.02
N ILE A 147 -8.74 22.58 -3.41
CA ILE A 147 -10.14 22.21 -3.62
C ILE A 147 -10.94 22.82 -2.46
N LEU A 148 -11.96 23.62 -2.80
CA LEU A 148 -12.84 24.31 -1.85
C LEU A 148 -14.17 23.57 -1.72
#